data_AF-A0A2V9R3P1-F1
#
_entry.id   AF-A0A2V9R3P1-F1
#
_cell.length_a   1.000
_cell.length_b   1.000
_cell.length_c   1.000
_cell.angle_alpha   90.00
_cell.angle_beta   90.00
_cell.angle_gamma   90.00
#
_symmetry.space_group_name_H-M   'P 1'
#
loop_
_entity.id
_entity.type
_entity.pdbx_description
1 polymer ?
#
loop_
_entity_poly.entity_id
_entity_poly.type
_entity_poly.pdbx_seq_one_letter_code
_entity_poly.pdbx_strand_id
1 'polypeptide(L)'
;MFWLKGARYIWHGGPGMLTYLPGHTHYGPPLDEHHVNGWVVLAIERYLNACGWNKDKARRYYPVVSEIARFFSSMLEPRGQDKFQIRYLPSHSQAESTDTVNKPNIFDVLASAKWSLMVALRMSHFLGIDEAE
;
A
#
# COMPACT_ATOMS: atom_id res chain seq x y z
N MET A 1 3.25 -16.67 12.40
CA MET A 1 3.94 -15.54 11.75
C MET A 1 3.42 -15.46 10.32
N PHE A 2 2.48 -14.54 10.05
CA PHE A 2 1.89 -14.39 8.72
C PHE A 2 2.91 -13.66 7.83
N TRP A 3 3.43 -14.34 6.82
CA TRP A 3 4.30 -13.73 5.81
C TRP A 3 3.42 -12.96 4.83
N LEU A 4 3.31 -11.65 5.02
CA LEU A 4 2.67 -10.75 4.06
C LEU A 4 3.45 -10.82 2.74
N LYS A 5 2.74 -10.84 1.62
CA LYS A 5 3.34 -10.83 0.28
C LYS A 5 3.40 -9.40 -0.25
N GLY A 6 4.06 -9.16 -1.38
CA GLY A 6 4.07 -7.83 -1.97
C GLY A 6 5.09 -6.86 -1.38
N ALA A 7 4.95 -5.58 -1.74
CA ALA A 7 5.83 -4.51 -1.32
C ALA A 7 5.19 -3.63 -0.24
N ARG A 8 5.84 -3.54 0.92
CA ARG A 8 5.60 -2.51 1.92
C ARG A 8 6.70 -1.48 1.86
N TYR A 9 6.33 -0.23 1.66
CA TYR A 9 7.26 0.89 1.71
C TYR A 9 7.46 1.32 3.17
N ILE A 10 8.68 1.73 3.47
CA ILE A 10 9.10 2.20 4.79
C ILE A 10 8.61 3.62 5.05
N TRP A 11 8.31 3.94 6.31
CA TRP A 11 7.87 5.28 6.75
C TRP A 11 8.93 6.34 6.45
N HIS A 12 10.15 6.11 6.93
CA HIS A 12 11.33 6.92 6.63
C HIS A 12 12.32 6.07 5.83
N GLY A 13 12.79 6.61 4.71
CA GLY A 13 13.69 5.88 3.82
C GLY A 13 14.69 6.77 3.09
N GLY A 14 15.87 6.22 2.86
CA GLY A 14 16.93 6.83 2.06
C GLY A 14 17.88 5.74 1.54
N PRO A 15 18.74 6.05 0.56
CA PRO A 15 19.74 5.10 0.07
C PRO A 15 20.55 4.50 1.23
N GLY A 16 20.59 3.17 1.33
CA GLY A 16 21.30 2.46 2.39
C GLY A 16 20.58 2.37 3.73
N MET A 17 19.35 2.87 3.86
CA MET A 17 18.55 2.66 5.08
C MET A 17 17.97 1.25 5.13
N LEU A 18 18.28 0.52 6.20
CA LEU A 18 17.70 -0.79 6.52
C LEU A 18 16.92 -0.64 7.81
N THR A 19 15.62 -0.36 7.73
CA THR A 19 14.77 0.02 8.89
C THR A 19 14.58 -1.07 9.95
N TYR A 20 15.08 -2.27 9.71
CA TYR A 20 15.17 -3.34 10.71
C TYR A 20 16.50 -3.33 11.49
N LEU A 21 17.47 -2.48 11.11
CA LEU A 21 18.74 -2.31 11.81
C LEU A 21 18.65 -1.19 12.86
N PRO A 22 19.25 -1.38 14.06
CA PRO A 22 19.38 -0.32 15.06
C PRO A 22 20.02 0.94 14.47
N GLY A 23 19.44 2.12 14.74
CA GLY A 23 19.94 3.41 14.25
C GLY A 23 19.44 3.82 12.86
N HIS A 24 18.74 2.93 12.15
CA HIS A 24 18.05 3.24 10.88
C HIS A 24 16.54 3.48 11.07
N THR A 25 16.08 3.60 12.32
CA THR A 25 14.69 3.89 12.68
C THR A 25 14.58 5.31 13.25
N HIS A 26 13.76 6.15 12.61
CA HIS A 26 13.29 7.40 13.19
C HIS A 26 11.90 7.16 13.76
N TYR A 27 11.81 7.11 15.11
CA TYR A 27 10.61 7.16 15.97
C TYR A 27 9.42 6.24 15.61
N GLY A 28 9.02 5.40 16.57
CA GLY A 28 7.84 4.52 16.47
C GLY A 28 8.17 3.07 16.05
N PRO A 29 7.32 2.09 16.40
CA PRO A 29 7.48 0.73 15.89
C PRO A 29 7.42 0.80 14.35
N PRO A 30 8.45 0.37 13.60
CA PRO A 30 8.56 0.63 12.16
C PRO A 30 7.52 -0.11 11.28
N LEU A 31 6.49 -0.73 11.88
CA LEU A 31 5.64 -1.75 11.28
C LEU A 31 4.14 -1.48 11.36
N ASP A 32 3.70 -0.41 12.02
CA ASP A 32 2.28 -0.13 12.30
C ASP A 32 1.66 0.97 11.42
N GLU A 33 2.46 1.69 10.65
CA GLU A 33 1.96 2.63 9.64
C GLU A 33 2.10 2.07 8.22
N HIS A 34 1.00 2.14 7.45
CA HIS A 34 0.86 1.56 6.11
C HIS A 34 0.41 2.55 5.05
N HIS A 35 -0.06 3.74 5.44
CA HIS A 35 -0.57 4.73 4.49
C HIS A 35 0.47 5.24 3.49
N VAL A 36 1.77 5.09 3.76
CA VAL A 36 2.85 5.36 2.79
C VAL A 36 2.60 4.63 1.48
N ASN A 37 2.18 3.37 1.54
CA ASN A 37 1.86 2.59 0.34
C ASN A 37 0.75 3.28 -0.47
N GLY A 38 -0.31 3.75 0.21
CA GLY A 38 -1.38 4.52 -0.41
C GLY A 38 -0.90 5.83 -1.03
N TRP A 39 0.00 6.55 -0.34
CA TRP A 39 0.58 7.80 -0.85
C TRP A 39 1.46 7.58 -2.08
N VAL A 40 2.28 6.53 -2.12
CA VAL A 40 3.09 6.17 -3.29
C VAL A 40 2.18 5.92 -4.49
N VAL A 41 1.11 5.13 -4.32
CA VAL A 41 0.17 4.86 -5.41
C VAL A 41 -0.55 6.13 -5.86
N LEU A 42 -1.00 6.97 -4.92
CA LEU A 42 -1.63 8.25 -5.25
C LEU A 42 -0.69 9.18 -6.03
N ALA A 43 0.58 9.24 -5.66
CA ALA A 43 1.58 10.05 -6.36
C ALA A 43 1.80 9.55 -7.80
N ILE A 44 1.90 8.24 -7.99
CA ILE A 44 2.02 7.60 -9.31
C ILE A 44 0.78 7.91 -10.16
N GLU A 45 -0.42 7.74 -9.61
CA GLU A 45 -1.66 8.00 -10.34
C GLU A 45 -1.77 9.47 -10.74
N ARG A 46 -1.47 10.41 -9.84
CA ARG A 46 -1.44 11.85 -10.16
C ARG A 46 -0.44 12.16 -11.26
N TYR A 47 0.73 11.54 -11.23
CA TYR A 47 1.73 11.68 -12.29
C TYR A 47 1.22 11.14 -13.64
N LEU A 48 0.56 9.98 -13.66
CA LEU A 48 -0.03 9.42 -14.87
C LEU A 48 -1.17 10.31 -15.40
N ASN A 49 -2.04 10.82 -14.53
CA ASN A 49 -3.07 11.80 -14.90
C ASN A 49 -2.46 13.03 -15.56
N ALA A 50 -1.42 13.61 -14.96
CA ALA A 50 -0.71 14.78 -15.52
C ALA A 50 -0.03 14.48 -16.87
N CYS A 51 0.35 13.21 -17.10
CA CYS A 51 0.95 12.76 -18.35
C CYS A 51 -0.07 12.20 -19.36
N GLY A 52 -1.37 12.35 -19.12
CA GLY A 52 -2.43 11.85 -20.00
C GLY A 52 -2.46 10.32 -20.13
N TRP A 53 -2.11 9.59 -19.08
CA TRP A 53 -2.05 8.12 -19.07
C TRP A 53 -1.16 7.53 -20.18
N ASN A 54 0.06 8.04 -20.33
CA ASN A 54 1.02 7.45 -21.27
C ASN A 54 1.34 5.97 -20.92
N LYS A 55 1.20 5.06 -21.90
CA LYS A 55 1.39 3.60 -21.71
C LYS A 55 2.80 3.22 -21.24
N ASP A 56 3.85 3.85 -21.75
CA ASP A 56 5.22 3.50 -21.36
C ASP A 56 5.50 3.90 -19.91
N LYS A 57 5.00 5.07 -19.49
CA LYS A 57 5.04 5.48 -18.08
C LYS A 57 4.21 4.54 -17.20
N ALA A 58 3.01 4.17 -17.63
CA ALA A 58 2.16 3.23 -16.88
C ALA A 58 2.84 1.86 -16.73
N ARG A 59 3.42 1.30 -17.80
CA ARG A 59 4.20 0.04 -17.74
C ARG A 59 5.38 0.13 -16.79
N ARG A 60 6.10 1.26 -16.79
CA ARG A 60 7.24 1.48 -15.88
C ARG A 60 6.84 1.44 -14.41
N TYR A 61 5.68 1.99 -14.05
CA TYR A 61 5.23 2.07 -12.66
C TYR A 61 4.32 0.91 -12.22
N TYR A 62 3.75 0.16 -13.17
CA TYR A 62 2.85 -0.95 -12.84
C TYR A 62 3.45 -1.96 -11.86
N PRO A 63 4.71 -2.42 -11.97
CA PRO A 63 5.30 -3.36 -11.01
C PRO A 63 5.28 -2.85 -9.56
N VAL A 64 5.45 -1.53 -9.36
CA VAL A 64 5.38 -0.93 -8.02
C VAL A 64 3.96 -0.96 -7.49
N VAL A 65 3.00 -0.50 -8.30
CA VAL A 65 1.59 -0.45 -7.91
C VAL A 65 1.02 -1.85 -7.69
N SER A 66 1.39 -2.83 -8.52
CA SER A 66 0.94 -4.21 -8.41
C SER A 66 1.48 -4.90 -7.15
N GLU A 67 2.74 -4.67 -6.79
CA GLU A 67 3.30 -5.28 -5.57
C GLU A 67 2.77 -4.61 -4.30
N ILE A 68 2.45 -3.30 -4.32
CA ILE A 68 1.72 -2.64 -3.23
C ILE A 68 0.29 -3.20 -3.11
N ALA A 69 -0.40 -3.40 -4.23
CA ALA A 69 -1.72 -4.02 -4.24
C ALA A 69 -1.67 -5.46 -3.71
N ARG A 70 -0.66 -6.25 -4.11
CA ARG A 70 -0.41 -7.60 -3.58
C ARG A 70 -0.20 -7.62 -2.07
N PHE A 71 0.46 -6.58 -1.53
CA PHE A 71 0.62 -6.42 -0.09
C PHE A 71 -0.72 -6.29 0.63
N PHE A 72 -1.57 -5.36 0.20
CA PHE A 72 -2.90 -5.22 0.80
C PHE A 72 -3.79 -6.44 0.55
N SER A 73 -3.73 -7.06 -0.63
CA SER A 73 -4.47 -8.30 -0.91
C SER A 73 -4.07 -9.45 0.01
N SER A 74 -2.79 -9.52 0.41
CA SER A 74 -2.32 -10.56 1.34
C SER A 74 -2.83 -10.40 2.77
N MET A 75 -3.46 -9.26 3.09
CA MET A 75 -4.11 -8.99 4.38
C MET A 75 -5.62 -9.20 4.35
N LEU A 76 -6.21 -9.47 3.18
CA LEU A 76 -7.66 -9.60 3.06
C LEU A 76 -8.10 -10.94 3.67
N GLU A 77 -9.06 -10.83 4.57
CA GLU A 77 -9.76 -11.98 5.16
C GLU A 77 -11.24 -11.94 4.76
N PRO A 78 -11.87 -13.08 4.48
CA PRO A 78 -13.32 -13.13 4.29
C PRO A 78 -14.07 -12.62 5.54
N ARG A 79 -15.14 -11.87 5.32
CA ARG A 79 -16.07 -11.36 6.33
C ARG A 79 -17.51 -11.64 5.89
N GLY A 80 -17.95 -12.88 6.06
CA GLY A 80 -19.24 -13.34 5.53
C GLY A 80 -19.12 -13.74 4.05
N GLN A 81 -20.24 -13.67 3.32
CA GLN A 81 -20.32 -14.20 1.95
C GLN A 81 -19.66 -13.29 0.90
N ASP A 82 -19.88 -11.97 0.97
CA ASP A 82 -19.48 -11.05 -0.12
C ASP A 82 -18.60 -9.88 0.32
N LYS A 83 -17.99 -9.97 1.50
CA LYS A 83 -17.18 -8.89 2.05
C LYS A 83 -15.82 -9.41 2.44
N PHE A 84 -14.81 -8.59 2.23
CA PHE A 84 -13.50 -8.75 2.81
C PHE A 84 -13.29 -7.73 3.91
N GLN A 85 -12.42 -8.05 4.85
CA GLN A 85 -11.92 -7.16 5.88
C GLN A 85 -10.40 -7.22 5.90
N ILE A 86 -9.77 -6.18 6.42
CA ILE A 86 -8.38 -6.21 6.81
C ILE A 86 -8.35 -6.10 8.33
N ARG A 87 -7.88 -7.14 9.01
CA ARG A 87 -7.62 -7.12 10.45
C ARG A 87 -6.13 -6.92 10.68
N TYR A 88 -5.66 -5.69 10.45
CA TYR A 88 -4.28 -5.34 10.73
C TYR A 88 -4.19 -4.60 12.07
N LEU A 89 -3.52 -5.21 13.03
CA LEU A 89 -3.16 -4.62 14.31
C LEU A 89 -1.73 -5.07 14.68
N PRO A 90 -0.89 -4.19 15.27
CA PRO A 90 -1.19 -2.80 15.59
C PRO A 90 -1.25 -1.88 14.36
N SER A 91 -1.98 -0.77 14.43
CA SER A 91 -2.00 0.27 13.38
C SER A 91 -1.94 1.69 13.96
N HIS A 92 -1.08 2.54 13.41
CA HIS A 92 -0.95 3.94 13.80
C HIS A 92 -1.60 4.87 12.78
N SER A 93 -2.26 5.92 13.27
CA SER A 93 -2.88 6.93 12.41
C SER A 93 -1.86 7.97 11.98
N GLN A 94 -2.11 8.60 10.83
CA GLN A 94 -1.41 9.81 10.40
C GLN A 94 -1.42 10.94 11.46
N ALA A 95 -2.44 10.99 12.34
CA ALA A 95 -2.38 11.80 13.55
C ALA A 95 -1.66 11.01 14.64
N GLU A 96 -0.33 11.13 14.67
CA GLU A 96 0.57 10.42 15.59
C GLU A 96 0.23 10.62 17.08
N SER A 97 -0.55 11.66 17.42
CA SER A 97 -1.02 11.96 18.77
C SER A 97 -2.26 11.18 19.21
N THR A 98 -2.81 10.31 18.36
CA THR A 98 -4.04 9.56 18.67
C THR A 98 -3.72 8.10 19.02
N ASP A 99 -4.28 7.60 20.14
CA ASP A 99 -4.15 6.21 20.56
C ASP A 99 -5.01 5.30 19.67
N THR A 100 -4.45 4.95 18.51
CA THR A 100 -5.05 4.03 17.53
C THR A 100 -4.35 2.68 17.46
N VAL A 101 -3.31 2.45 18.25
CA VAL A 101 -2.42 1.28 18.17
C VAL A 101 -3.22 -0.03 18.14
N ASN A 102 -4.27 -0.11 18.94
CA ASN A 102 -5.13 -1.30 19.07
C ASN A 102 -6.50 -1.18 18.38
N LYS A 103 -6.68 -0.18 17.51
CA LYS A 103 -7.96 0.08 16.82
C LYS A 103 -7.74 0.03 15.31
N PRO A 104 -8.61 -0.67 14.56
CA PRO A 104 -8.54 -0.66 13.11
C PRO A 104 -8.58 0.77 12.58
N ASN A 105 -7.53 1.16 11.86
CA ASN A 105 -7.44 2.51 11.32
C ASN A 105 -7.91 2.56 9.87
N ILE A 106 -9.01 3.30 9.65
CA ILE A 106 -9.64 3.41 8.34
C ILE A 106 -8.71 4.10 7.33
N PHE A 107 -8.03 5.18 7.72
CA PHE A 107 -7.20 5.93 6.79
C PHE A 107 -5.87 5.26 6.55
N ASP A 108 -5.25 4.74 7.61
CA ASP A 108 -3.94 4.11 7.50
C ASP A 108 -3.98 2.88 6.59
N VAL A 109 -4.94 1.98 6.85
CA VAL A 109 -4.98 0.67 6.21
C VAL A 109 -6.08 0.57 5.17
N LEU A 110 -7.34 0.84 5.51
CA LEU A 110 -8.47 0.53 4.60
C LEU A 110 -8.54 1.45 3.39
N ALA A 111 -8.36 2.76 3.57
CA ALA A 111 -8.37 3.74 2.48
C ALA A 111 -7.18 3.50 1.54
N SER A 112 -5.98 3.31 2.11
CA SER A 112 -4.76 2.99 1.38
C SER A 112 -4.89 1.68 0.59
N ALA A 113 -5.46 0.64 1.20
CA ALA A 113 -5.72 -0.64 0.55
C ALA A 113 -6.69 -0.48 -0.62
N LYS A 114 -7.86 0.12 -0.36
CA LYS A 114 -8.89 0.33 -1.38
C LYS A 114 -8.33 1.12 -2.57
N TRP A 115 -7.62 2.22 -2.32
CA TRP A 115 -7.03 3.04 -3.38
C TRP A 115 -6.01 2.24 -4.18
N SER A 116 -5.11 1.56 -3.49
CA SER A 116 -4.04 0.77 -4.14
C SER A 116 -4.60 -0.33 -5.04
N LEU A 117 -5.60 -1.06 -4.57
CA LEU A 117 -6.27 -2.10 -5.34
C LEU A 117 -7.00 -1.52 -6.57
N MET A 118 -7.71 -0.41 -6.40
CA MET A 118 -8.44 0.25 -7.49
C MET A 118 -7.50 0.77 -8.58
N VAL A 119 -6.39 1.43 -8.21
CA VAL A 119 -5.43 1.95 -9.19
C VAL A 119 -4.69 0.80 -9.88
N ALA A 120 -4.33 -0.26 -9.15
CA ALA A 120 -3.73 -1.45 -9.75
C ALA A 120 -4.63 -2.09 -10.82
N LEU A 121 -5.91 -2.28 -10.50
CA LEU A 121 -6.90 -2.81 -11.46
C LEU A 121 -7.09 -1.88 -12.66
N ARG A 122 -7.16 -0.56 -12.44
CA ARG A 122 -7.25 0.40 -13.54
C ARG A 122 -6.02 0.35 -14.45
N MET A 123 -4.83 0.23 -13.86
CA MET A 123 -3.58 0.12 -14.61
C MET A 123 -3.49 -1.20 -15.37
N SER A 124 -3.91 -2.32 -14.78
CA SER A 124 -3.92 -3.61 -15.47
C SER A 124 -4.82 -3.56 -16.71
N HIS A 125 -6.04 -3.02 -16.57
CA HIS A 125 -6.97 -2.87 -17.70
C HIS A 125 -6.39 -1.95 -18.77
N PHE A 126 -5.84 -0.80 -18.35
CA PHE A 126 -5.27 0.17 -19.28
C PHE A 126 -4.07 -0.41 -20.08
N LEU A 127 -3.32 -1.32 -19.45
CA LEU A 127 -2.18 -1.99 -20.06
C LEU A 127 -2.55 -3.28 -20.81
N GLY A 128 -3.78 -3.78 -20.67
CA GLY A 128 -4.24 -5.05 -21.24
C GLY A 128 -3.59 -6.27 -20.56
N ILE A 129 -3.34 -6.20 -19.25
CA ILE A 129 -2.67 -7.27 -18.48
C ILE A 129 -3.69 -8.26 -17.89
N ASP A 130 -4.88 -7.79 -17.55
CA ASP A 130 -5.94 -8.61 -16.95
C ASP A 130 -6.81 -9.38 -17.95
N GLU A 131 -6.60 -9.16 -19.25
CA GLU A 131 -7.18 -9.97 -20.33
C GLU A 131 -6.31 -11.21 -20.66
N ALA A 132 -5.19 -11.40 -19.96
CA ALA A 132 -4.32 -12.56 -20.11
C ALA A 132 -4.67 -13.67 -19.12
N GLU A 133 -5.91 -14.20 -19.20
CA GLU A 133 -6.32 -15.51 -18.67
C GLU A 133 -7.33 -16.17 -19.63
#